data_AF-A0A7W1XVC8-F1
#
_entry.id   AF-A0A7W1XVC8-F1
#
_cell.length_a   1.000
_cell.length_b   1.000
_cell.length_c   1.000
_cell.angle_alpha   90.00
_cell.angle_beta   90.00
_cell.angle_gamma   90.00
#
_symmetry.space_group_name_H-M   'P 1'
#
loop_
_entity.id
_entity.type
_entity.pdbx_description
1 polymer ?
#
loop_
_entity_poly.entity_id
_entity_poly.type
_entity_poly.pdbx_seq_one_letter_code
_entity_poly.pdbx_strand_id
1 'polypeptide(L)'
;MKSAIYHPLSFFGYTSLKQWCFRLLVASTLIASFSGCQTPGPQVSDGGGRWPGLLSENAVMRTQTIHMIQQGGDRSTVPLLFPLLNDEDRWVRYNARAAILVLAGPHMETAPVYRYMAKSSLLKVAPEEHRVWWENLFPGSTG
;
A
#
# COMPACT_ATOMS: atom_id res chain seq x y z
N MET A 1 -25.89 -72.02 31.13
CA MET A 1 -24.60 -71.70 31.77
C MET A 1 -23.56 -71.52 30.68
N LYS A 2 -22.72 -70.48 30.77
CA LYS A 2 -21.77 -70.01 29.75
C LYS A 2 -20.62 -70.99 29.49
N SER A 3 -20.19 -71.11 28.23
CA SER A 3 -18.77 -71.05 27.86
C SER A 3 -18.62 -70.75 26.36
N ALA A 4 -17.93 -69.66 26.04
CA ALA A 4 -17.47 -69.31 24.71
C ALA A 4 -16.18 -70.08 24.37
N ILE A 5 -15.83 -70.19 23.07
CA ILE A 5 -14.53 -69.82 22.46
C ILE A 5 -14.28 -70.60 21.13
N TYR A 6 -14.19 -69.79 20.05
CA TYR A 6 -13.32 -69.85 18.85
C TYR A 6 -13.07 -71.15 18.06
N HIS A 7 -13.34 -71.04 16.75
CA HIS A 7 -12.50 -71.62 15.69
C HIS A 7 -12.09 -70.54 14.67
N PRO A 8 -10.93 -70.71 14.00
CA PRO A 8 -10.11 -69.62 13.49
C PRO A 8 -10.33 -69.28 12.00
N LEU A 9 -9.80 -68.10 11.67
CA LEU A 9 -9.57 -67.50 10.36
C LEU A 9 -9.17 -68.48 9.27
N SER A 10 -9.71 -68.33 8.05
CA SER A 10 -8.86 -68.27 6.85
C SER A 10 -9.61 -67.74 5.63
N PHE A 11 -8.85 -66.96 4.84
CA PHE A 11 -8.97 -66.78 3.39
C PHE A 11 -10.18 -66.00 2.86
N PHE A 12 -10.08 -65.17 1.83
CA PHE A 12 -9.02 -64.40 1.20
C PHE A 12 -9.82 -63.53 0.21
N GLY A 13 -9.63 -62.23 0.24
CA GLY A 13 -10.38 -61.32 -0.63
C GLY A 13 -9.63 -60.02 -0.84
N TYR A 14 -8.32 -60.14 -1.02
CA TYR A 14 -7.46 -59.09 -1.51
C TYR A 14 -7.91 -58.73 -2.92
N THR A 15 -8.60 -57.60 -3.10
CA THR A 15 -8.50 -56.67 -4.23
C THR A 15 -9.63 -55.65 -4.14
N SER A 16 -9.40 -54.51 -3.46
CA SER A 16 -10.02 -53.23 -3.85
C SER A 16 -9.54 -52.07 -2.95
N LEU A 17 -8.23 -51.91 -2.77
CA LEU A 17 -7.72 -50.71 -2.07
C LEU A 17 -6.49 -50.07 -2.72
N LYS A 18 -6.06 -50.53 -3.89
CA LYS A 18 -4.88 -49.98 -4.60
C LYS A 18 -5.20 -49.24 -5.91
N GLN A 19 -6.47 -48.95 -6.18
CA GLN A 19 -6.88 -48.21 -7.39
C GLN A 19 -7.46 -46.81 -7.12
N TRP A 20 -7.58 -46.41 -5.84
CA TRP A 20 -8.19 -45.13 -5.44
C TRP A 20 -7.23 -44.14 -4.77
N CYS A 21 -5.95 -44.48 -4.59
CA CYS A 21 -4.95 -43.53 -4.08
C CYS A 21 -3.99 -43.00 -5.15
N PHE A 22 -4.01 -43.55 -6.38
CA PHE A 22 -3.07 -43.15 -7.44
C PHE A 22 -3.67 -42.31 -8.58
N ARG A 23 -4.97 -41.94 -8.49
CA ARG A 23 -5.60 -41.01 -9.44
C ARG A 23 -5.90 -39.61 -8.89
N LEU A 24 -5.69 -39.38 -7.59
CA LEU A 24 -5.72 -38.03 -7.02
C LEU A 24 -4.35 -37.33 -7.01
N LEU A 25 -3.30 -38.02 -7.46
CA LEU A 25 -1.93 -37.47 -7.52
C LEU A 25 -1.53 -36.96 -8.93
N VAL A 26 -2.46 -36.99 -9.90
CA VAL A 26 -2.26 -36.43 -11.27
C VAL A 26 -3.28 -35.33 -11.61
N ALA A 27 -4.18 -35.00 -10.68
CA ALA A 27 -5.03 -33.80 -10.78
C ALA A 27 -4.42 -32.59 -10.05
N SER A 28 -3.11 -32.62 -9.76
CA SER A 28 -2.38 -31.54 -9.09
C SER A 28 -1.70 -30.55 -10.05
N THR A 29 -2.01 -30.63 -11.35
CA THR A 29 -1.53 -29.66 -12.35
C THR A 29 -2.66 -28.83 -12.96
N LEU A 30 -3.59 -28.38 -12.13
CA LEU A 30 -4.56 -27.36 -12.51
C LEU A 30 -4.58 -26.22 -11.49
N ILE A 31 -4.00 -25.09 -11.93
CA ILE A 31 -4.26 -23.72 -11.47
C ILE A 31 -3.64 -23.36 -10.11
N ALA A 32 -2.31 -23.31 -10.06
CA ALA A 32 -1.60 -22.36 -9.19
C ALA A 32 -1.46 -21.02 -9.94
N SER A 33 -2.58 -20.33 -10.11
CA SER A 33 -2.62 -18.92 -10.54
C SER A 33 -3.38 -18.12 -9.50
N PHE A 34 -2.94 -18.21 -8.25
CA PHE A 34 -3.25 -17.17 -7.27
C PHE A 34 -2.31 -15.99 -7.55
N SER A 35 -2.58 -15.29 -8.65
CA SER A 35 -2.29 -13.87 -8.72
C SER A 35 -3.07 -13.25 -7.57
N GLY A 36 -2.40 -13.08 -6.43
CA GLY A 36 -2.95 -12.37 -5.30
C GLY A 36 -3.53 -11.07 -5.83
N CYS A 37 -4.80 -10.83 -5.53
CA CYS A 37 -5.44 -9.56 -5.77
C CYS A 37 -4.64 -8.50 -5.01
N GLN A 38 -3.69 -7.85 -5.67
CA GLN A 38 -3.24 -6.55 -5.26
C GLN A 38 -4.47 -5.66 -5.46
N THR A 39 -5.17 -5.33 -4.39
CA THR A 39 -5.98 -4.12 -4.37
C THR A 39 -5.06 -3.00 -4.85
N PRO A 40 -5.34 -2.32 -5.98
CA PRO A 40 -4.60 -1.13 -6.32
C PRO A 40 -4.86 -0.14 -5.19
N GLY A 41 -3.86 0.08 -4.33
CA GLY A 41 -3.85 1.26 -3.47
C GLY A 41 -3.97 2.52 -4.33
N PRO A 42 -4.39 3.66 -3.78
CA PRO A 42 -4.64 4.87 -4.54
C PRO A 42 -3.44 5.19 -5.43
N GLN A 43 -3.60 4.96 -6.73
CA GLN A 43 -2.60 5.33 -7.73
C GLN A 43 -2.79 6.83 -7.93
N VAL A 44 -1.92 7.63 -7.33
CA VAL A 44 -1.77 9.03 -7.76
C VAL A 44 -0.83 9.00 -8.95
N SER A 45 -1.36 9.38 -10.12
CA SER A 45 -0.69 9.30 -11.41
C SER A 45 -1.11 10.51 -12.25
N ASP A 46 -0.15 11.36 -12.64
CA ASP A 46 -0.41 12.46 -13.58
C ASP A 46 0.84 13.16 -14.17
N GLY A 47 2.02 12.52 -14.16
CA GLY A 47 3.06 12.82 -15.15
C GLY A 47 4.36 13.41 -14.62
N GLY A 48 5.47 12.78 -15.02
CA GLY A 48 6.83 13.32 -14.87
C GLY A 48 7.87 12.33 -14.35
N GLY A 49 7.52 11.45 -13.41
CA GLY A 49 8.50 10.50 -12.86
C GLY A 49 7.92 9.60 -11.77
N ARG A 50 8.26 8.31 -11.83
CA ARG A 50 7.92 7.34 -10.80
C ARG A 50 8.67 7.74 -9.52
N TRP A 51 7.95 8.16 -8.47
CA TRP A 51 8.50 8.38 -7.14
C TRP A 51 8.13 7.22 -6.20
N PRO A 52 8.56 5.96 -6.48
CA PRO A 52 8.11 4.79 -5.73
C PRO A 52 8.51 4.88 -4.25
N GLY A 53 9.53 5.67 -3.92
CA GLY A 53 9.96 5.90 -2.55
C GLY A 53 8.93 6.64 -1.69
N LEU A 54 7.98 7.38 -2.26
CA LEU A 54 6.84 7.95 -1.51
C LEU A 54 5.90 6.85 -0.99
N LEU A 55 5.86 5.70 -1.65
CA LEU A 55 5.03 4.54 -1.27
C LEU A 55 5.80 3.53 -0.41
N SER A 56 7.07 3.80 -0.08
CA SER A 56 7.86 2.88 0.73
C SER A 56 7.26 2.74 2.12
N GLU A 57 7.26 1.53 2.68
CA GLU A 57 6.92 1.29 4.09
C GLU A 57 7.91 1.97 5.04
N ASN A 58 9.15 2.21 4.59
CA ASN A 58 10.17 2.86 5.38
C ASN A 58 10.03 4.41 5.32
N ALA A 59 9.71 5.02 6.46
CA ALA A 59 9.57 6.46 6.61
C ALA A 59 10.84 7.26 6.20
N VAL A 60 12.03 6.67 6.35
CA VAL A 60 13.29 7.28 5.90
C VAL A 60 13.32 7.39 4.38
N MET A 61 12.89 6.35 3.66
CA MET A 61 12.81 6.40 2.20
C MET A 61 11.76 7.39 1.70
N ARG A 62 10.60 7.47 2.36
CA ARG A 62 9.58 8.49 2.04
C ARG A 62 10.17 9.89 2.22
N THR A 63 10.84 10.14 3.34
CA THR A 63 11.51 11.41 3.64
C THR A 63 12.60 11.76 2.62
N GLN A 64 13.48 10.81 2.28
CA GLN A 64 14.50 11.01 1.26
C GLN A 64 13.88 11.37 -0.09
N THR A 65 12.79 10.71 -0.46
CA THR A 65 12.09 10.96 -1.72
C THR A 65 11.46 12.35 -1.73
N ILE A 66 10.86 12.80 -0.62
CA ILE A 66 10.36 14.17 -0.46
C ILE A 66 11.50 15.19 -0.67
N HIS A 67 12.69 14.94 -0.12
CA HIS A 67 13.83 15.83 -0.32
C HIS A 67 14.29 15.86 -1.79
N MET A 68 14.29 14.72 -2.48
CA MET A 68 14.63 14.67 -3.91
C MET A 68 13.63 15.47 -4.75
N ILE A 69 12.33 15.37 -4.44
CA ILE A 69 11.27 16.17 -5.07
C ILE A 69 11.53 17.67 -4.83
N GLN A 70 11.77 18.06 -3.58
CA GLN A 70 12.06 19.45 -3.24
C GLN A 70 13.29 19.99 -3.97
N GLN A 71 14.37 19.21 -4.04
CA GLN A 71 15.61 19.57 -4.75
C GLN A 71 15.42 19.67 -6.26
N GLY A 72 14.53 18.84 -6.83
CA GLY A 72 14.19 18.89 -8.25
C GLY A 72 13.51 20.19 -8.66
N GLY A 73 12.78 20.86 -7.74
CA GLY A 73 12.16 22.16 -7.99
C GLY A 73 10.94 22.11 -8.92
N ASP A 74 10.58 20.93 -9.43
CA ASP A 74 9.47 20.75 -10.36
C ASP A 74 8.13 20.79 -9.62
N ARG A 75 7.43 21.92 -9.76
CA ARG A 75 6.13 22.15 -9.15
C ARG A 75 5.05 21.16 -9.58
N SER A 76 5.19 20.50 -10.74
CA SER A 76 4.24 19.48 -11.19
C SER A 76 4.21 18.24 -10.28
N THR A 77 5.25 18.04 -9.46
CA THR A 77 5.34 16.91 -8.53
C THR A 77 4.72 17.19 -7.15
N VAL A 78 4.36 18.44 -6.86
CA VAL A 78 3.80 18.83 -5.57
C VAL A 78 2.49 18.12 -5.21
N PRO A 79 1.55 17.85 -6.15
CA PRO A 79 0.34 17.09 -5.84
C PRO A 79 0.60 15.73 -5.17
N LEU A 80 1.72 15.10 -5.50
CA LEU A 80 2.13 13.82 -4.91
C LEU A 80 2.46 13.92 -3.42
N LEU A 81 2.73 15.12 -2.90
CA LEU A 81 3.09 15.37 -1.51
C LEU A 81 1.87 15.57 -0.59
N PHE A 82 0.69 15.92 -1.13
CA PHE A 82 -0.48 16.21 -0.30
C PHE A 82 -0.93 15.04 0.58
N PRO A 83 -1.00 13.78 0.08
CA PRO A 83 -1.38 12.65 0.92
C PRO A 83 -0.44 12.45 2.13
N LEU A 84 0.83 12.82 1.98
CA LEU A 84 1.86 12.67 3.03
C LEU A 84 1.68 13.66 4.18
N LEU A 85 0.81 14.67 4.06
CA LEU A 85 0.36 15.49 5.19
C LEU A 85 -0.49 14.69 6.20
N ASN A 86 -0.95 13.51 5.83
CA ASN A 86 -1.62 12.57 6.75
C ASN A 86 -0.82 11.26 6.90
N ASP A 87 0.48 11.26 6.61
CA ASP A 87 1.35 10.10 6.84
C ASP A 87 1.37 9.72 8.33
N GLU A 88 1.56 8.43 8.64
CA GLU A 88 1.66 7.94 10.01
C GLU A 88 2.89 8.51 10.74
N ASP A 89 4.00 8.70 10.03
CA ASP A 89 5.25 9.17 10.57
C ASP A 89 5.28 10.71 10.61
N ARG A 90 5.60 11.25 11.79
CA ARG A 90 5.59 12.70 12.02
C ARG A 90 6.65 13.44 11.21
N TRP A 91 7.78 12.80 10.91
CA TRP A 91 8.85 13.42 10.14
C TRP A 91 8.51 13.43 8.65
N VAL A 92 7.84 12.38 8.15
CA VAL A 92 7.30 12.41 6.77
C VAL A 92 6.32 13.57 6.62
N ARG A 93 5.40 13.74 7.59
CA ARG A 93 4.45 14.87 7.62
C ARG A 93 5.14 16.24 7.65
N TYR A 94 6.18 16.39 8.47
CA TYR A 94 6.96 17.63 8.56
C TYR A 94 7.65 17.94 7.22
N ASN A 95 8.33 16.96 6.64
CA ASN A 95 9.08 17.14 5.41
C ASN A 95 8.16 17.38 4.20
N ALA A 96 7.03 16.69 4.12
CA ALA A 96 6.03 16.93 3.08
C ALA A 96 5.54 18.38 3.11
N ARG A 97 5.18 18.87 4.31
CA ARG A 97 4.79 20.28 4.49
C ARG A 97 5.89 21.24 4.10
N ALA A 98 7.13 20.99 4.53
CA ALA A 98 8.27 21.85 4.21
C ALA A 98 8.51 21.92 2.70
N ALA A 99 8.50 20.79 2.00
CA ALA A 99 8.68 20.73 0.56
C ALA A 99 7.56 21.49 -0.19
N ILE A 100 6.30 21.32 0.23
CA ILE A 100 5.17 22.09 -0.34
C ILE A 100 5.39 23.59 -0.18
N LEU A 101 5.82 24.06 1.00
CA LEU A 101 6.10 25.48 1.25
C LEU A 101 7.26 26.01 0.41
N VAL A 102 8.37 25.28 0.35
CA VAL A 102 9.55 25.65 -0.43
C VAL A 102 9.18 25.77 -1.91
N LEU A 103 8.41 24.83 -2.45
CA LEU A 103 8.01 24.82 -3.86
C LEU A 103 6.93 25.86 -4.18
N ALA A 104 6.12 26.28 -3.19
CA ALA A 104 5.23 27.43 -3.31
C ALA A 104 5.98 28.77 -3.41
N GLY A 105 7.23 28.82 -2.94
CA GLY A 105 8.08 30.01 -2.98
C GLY A 105 7.43 31.18 -2.23
N PRO A 106 7.30 32.37 -2.86
CA PRO A 106 6.72 33.55 -2.22
C PRO A 106 5.30 33.37 -1.65
N HIS A 107 4.53 32.39 -2.16
CA HIS A 107 3.17 32.16 -1.70
C HIS A 107 3.08 31.38 -0.38
N MET A 108 4.20 30.91 0.16
CA MET A 108 4.25 30.06 1.36
C MET A 108 3.54 30.66 2.58
N GLU A 109 3.49 32.00 2.67
CA GLU A 109 2.86 32.74 3.77
C GLU A 109 1.33 32.64 3.76
N THR A 110 0.73 32.30 2.63
CA THR A 110 -0.73 32.16 2.45
C THR A 110 -1.22 30.73 2.70
N ALA A 111 -0.31 29.81 2.99
CA ALA A 111 -0.62 28.39 3.08
C ALA A 111 -1.49 28.07 4.31
N PRO A 112 -2.35 27.03 4.23
CA PRO A 112 -3.18 26.61 5.36
C PRO A 112 -2.36 26.34 6.63
N VAL A 113 -2.95 26.68 7.77
CA VAL A 113 -2.35 26.39 9.07
C VAL A 113 -2.25 24.89 9.24
N TYR A 114 -1.03 24.40 9.49
CA TYR A 114 -0.79 22.97 9.60
C TYR A 114 0.20 22.68 10.72
N ARG A 115 -0.19 21.79 11.63
CA ARG A 115 0.63 21.34 12.76
C ARG A 115 0.90 19.86 12.61
N TYR A 116 2.10 19.50 12.14
CA TYR A 116 2.48 18.10 11.85
C TYR A 116 2.41 17.16 13.07
N MET A 117 2.41 17.68 14.28
CA MET A 117 2.24 16.91 15.53
C MET A 117 0.77 16.81 16.00
N ALA A 118 -0.19 17.32 15.23
CA ALA A 118 -1.60 17.24 15.58
C ALA A 118 -2.11 15.79 15.60
N LYS A 119 -3.23 15.57 16.29
CA LYS A 119 -3.93 14.28 16.30
C LYS A 119 -4.38 13.92 14.87
N SER A 120 -4.35 12.64 14.52
CA SER A 120 -4.73 12.15 13.19
C SER A 120 -6.09 12.66 12.69
N SER A 121 -7.09 12.79 13.56
CA SER A 121 -8.40 13.34 13.19
C SER A 121 -8.34 14.74 12.58
N LEU A 122 -7.38 15.57 13.03
CA LEU A 122 -7.16 16.93 12.51
C LEU A 122 -6.31 16.94 11.24
N LEU A 123 -5.53 15.89 10.98
CA LEU A 123 -4.63 15.82 9.81
C LEU A 123 -5.35 15.33 8.56
N LYS A 124 -6.48 14.62 8.71
CA LYS A 124 -7.26 14.09 7.58
C LYS A 124 -7.75 15.16 6.60
N VAL A 125 -7.96 16.39 7.06
CA VAL A 125 -8.42 17.52 6.22
C VAL A 125 -7.26 18.21 5.48
N ALA A 126 -6.03 18.09 6.01
CA ALA A 126 -4.89 18.86 5.50
C ALA A 126 -4.53 18.56 4.04
N PRO A 127 -4.55 17.31 3.54
CA PRO A 127 -4.30 17.03 2.12
C PRO A 127 -5.21 17.83 1.19
N GLU A 128 -6.52 17.85 1.49
CA GLU A 128 -7.51 18.53 0.65
C GLU A 128 -7.39 20.05 0.74
N GLU A 129 -7.20 20.60 1.94
CA GLU A 129 -6.99 22.04 2.14
C GLU A 129 -5.76 22.54 1.37
N HIS A 130 -4.65 21.79 1.40
CA HIS A 130 -3.44 22.16 0.67
C HIS A 130 -3.61 21.98 -0.83
N ARG A 131 -4.34 20.96 -1.29
CA ARG A 131 -4.66 20.75 -2.70
C ARG A 131 -5.46 21.93 -3.26
N VAL A 132 -6.53 22.34 -2.59
CA VAL A 132 -7.37 23.48 -3.00
C VAL A 132 -6.57 24.78 -2.98
N TRP A 133 -5.80 25.03 -1.91
CA TRP A 133 -4.93 26.20 -1.84
C TRP A 133 -3.91 26.22 -2.98
N TRP A 134 -3.28 25.10 -3.28
CA TRP A 134 -2.28 24.98 -4.34
C TRP A 134 -2.89 25.18 -5.74
N GLU A 135 -4.05 24.59 -6.02
CA GLU A 135 -4.76 24.75 -7.29
C GLU A 135 -5.17 26.21 -7.54
N ASN A 136 -5.55 26.95 -6.49
CA ASN A 136 -5.83 28.38 -6.61
C ASN A 136 -4.59 29.22 -6.97
N LEU A 137 -3.40 28.81 -6.53
CA LEU A 137 -2.13 29.47 -6.84
C LEU A 137 -1.60 29.06 -8.23
N PHE A 138 -1.78 27.79 -8.59
CA PHE A 138 -1.25 27.18 -9.80
C PHE A 138 -2.35 26.37 -10.50
N PRO A 139 -3.26 27.03 -11.23
CA PRO A 139 -4.38 26.33 -11.88
C PRO A 139 -3.90 25.28 -12.89
N GLY A 140 -4.56 24.12 -12.88
CA GLY A 140 -4.24 22.97 -13.72
C GLY A 140 -3.03 22.16 -13.26
N SER A 141 -2.54 22.38 -12.03
CA SER A 141 -1.37 21.66 -11.51
C SER A 141 -1.72 20.36 -10.78
N THR A 142 -3.00 20.10 -10.51
CA THR A 142 -3.48 18.91 -9.77
C THR A 142 -4.25 17.91 -10.63
N GLY A 143 -4.11 17.98 -11.96
CA GLY A 143 -4.88 17.18 -12.93
C GLY A 143 -4.03 16.41 -13.92
#